data_AF-A0A9N9DES8-F1
#
_entry.id   AF-A0A9N9DES8-F1
#
_cell.length_a   1.000
_cell.length_b   1.000
_cell.length_c   1.000
_cell.angle_alpha   90.00
_cell.angle_beta   90.00
_cell.angle_gamma   90.00
#
_symmetry.space_group_name_H-M   'P 1'
#
loop_
_entity.id
_entity.type
_entity.pdbx_description
1 polymer ?
#
loop_
_entity_poly.entity_id
_entity_poly.type
_entity_poly.pdbx_seq_one_letter_code
_entity_poly.pdbx_strand_id
1 'polypeptide(L)'
;MTSYPRVTRNITLDRCDKFTSKDFFSDVNLYSNLYKKRTDSENFIKLQVYKVPQLLRITFEEAIRGNYEPAKRGDSFGPNWKGEEVQFLWNANNEGMIWTVDGTPLQGLTGGGGNDRRVEYILTHQSNGGESFEFYLEMACNGMFGNGLNGLINPPDPNKYFTLEQVEIAIPNKKAWQLLYDFQIILDIAKELPHD
;
A
#
# COMPACT_ATOMS: atom_id res chain seq x y z
N MET A 1 28.00 42.62 -10.11
CA MET A 1 26.76 42.22 -9.40
C MET A 1 26.09 41.14 -10.23
N THR A 2 25.99 39.91 -9.74
CA THR A 2 25.30 38.82 -10.45
C THR A 2 23.80 39.12 -10.47
N SER A 3 23.24 39.28 -11.67
CA SER A 3 21.86 39.74 -11.92
C SER A 3 20.79 38.66 -11.74
N TYR A 4 21.09 37.60 -11.00
CA TYR A 4 20.13 36.51 -10.78
C TYR A 4 19.27 36.85 -9.56
N PRO A 5 17.94 36.66 -9.64
CA PRO A 5 17.08 36.80 -8.48
C PRO A 5 17.58 35.88 -7.37
N ARG A 6 17.68 36.42 -6.15
CA ARG A 6 18.06 35.62 -4.98
C ARG A 6 17.00 34.54 -4.78
N VAL A 7 17.43 33.29 -4.81
CA VAL A 7 16.58 32.14 -4.51
C VAL A 7 16.35 32.11 -3.00
N THR A 8 15.15 32.48 -2.55
CA THR A 8 14.80 32.45 -1.13
C THR A 8 14.64 31.00 -0.67
N ARG A 9 15.51 30.52 0.23
CA ARG A 9 15.54 29.13 0.71
C ARG A 9 14.16 28.59 1.12
N ASN A 10 13.43 29.33 1.94
CA ASN A 10 12.12 28.89 2.45
C ASN A 10 11.10 28.67 1.32
N ILE A 11 11.12 29.53 0.29
CA ILE A 11 10.25 29.38 -0.88
C ILE A 11 10.66 28.14 -1.69
N THR A 12 11.96 27.90 -1.83
CA THR A 12 12.47 26.72 -2.53
C THR A 12 12.10 25.42 -1.83
N LEU A 13 12.30 25.34 -0.51
CA LEU A 13 11.94 24.16 0.27
C LEU A 13 10.44 23.87 0.21
N ASP A 14 9.60 24.88 0.38
CA ASP A 14 8.14 24.72 0.27
C ASP A 14 7.73 24.21 -1.12
N ARG A 15 8.39 24.67 -2.20
CA ARG A 15 8.16 24.13 -3.55
C ARG A 15 8.62 22.68 -3.69
N CYS A 16 9.73 22.32 -3.07
CA CYS A 16 10.21 20.94 -3.05
C CYS A 16 9.24 20.03 -2.27
N ASP A 17 8.72 20.47 -1.12
CA ASP A 17 7.72 19.73 -0.35
C ASP A 17 6.45 19.44 -1.17
N LYS A 18 6.02 20.42 -1.99
CA LYS A 18 4.87 20.26 -2.88
C LYS A 18 5.09 19.23 -3.99
N PHE A 19 6.34 18.92 -4.35
CA PHE A 19 6.64 17.91 -5.37
C PHE A 19 6.35 16.48 -4.92
N THR A 20 6.39 16.22 -3.60
CA THR A 20 6.11 14.92 -2.98
C THR A 20 4.92 14.98 -2.01
N SER A 21 4.01 15.94 -2.21
CA SER A 21 2.82 16.09 -1.36
C SER A 21 1.71 15.11 -1.75
N LYS A 22 0.96 14.59 -0.76
CA LYS A 22 -0.27 13.82 -1.04
C LYS A 22 -1.47 14.74 -1.32
N ASP A 23 -1.39 16.01 -0.92
CA ASP A 23 -2.52 16.94 -0.95
C ASP A 23 -2.36 17.99 -2.06
N PHE A 24 -1.15 18.51 -2.25
CA PHE A 24 -0.88 19.58 -3.21
C PHE A 24 -0.40 19.02 -4.55
N PHE A 25 -1.04 19.47 -5.64
CA PHE A 25 -0.70 19.06 -7.02
C PHE A 25 -0.69 17.53 -7.20
N SER A 26 -1.52 16.82 -6.43
CA SER A 26 -1.56 15.36 -6.36
C SER A 26 -2.01 14.70 -7.67
N ASP A 27 -2.46 15.50 -8.64
CA ASP A 27 -2.74 15.12 -10.02
C ASP A 27 -1.48 15.11 -10.91
N VAL A 28 -0.46 15.92 -10.62
CA VAL A 28 0.69 16.14 -11.53
C VAL A 28 2.07 16.01 -10.88
N ASN A 29 2.15 15.89 -9.56
CA ASN A 29 3.41 15.81 -8.84
C ASN A 29 4.08 14.41 -8.93
N LEU A 30 5.18 14.21 -8.20
CA LEU A 30 5.89 12.92 -8.26
C LEU A 30 5.04 11.76 -7.75
N TYR A 31 4.24 11.97 -6.70
CA TYR A 31 3.35 10.95 -6.15
C TYR A 31 2.30 10.46 -7.14
N SER A 32 1.79 11.35 -8.00
CA SER A 32 0.83 10.97 -9.04
C SER A 32 1.43 10.01 -10.09
N ASN A 33 2.76 9.93 -10.16
CA ASN A 33 3.50 9.14 -11.15
C ASN A 33 4.10 7.83 -10.60
N LEU A 34 3.89 7.49 -9.33
CA LEU A 34 4.50 6.31 -8.68
C LEU A 34 4.02 4.97 -9.25
N TYR A 35 2.86 4.94 -9.89
CA TYR A 35 2.32 3.75 -10.53
C TYR A 35 1.95 4.05 -11.98
N LYS A 36 2.38 3.20 -12.90
CA LYS A 36 2.08 3.36 -14.34
C LYS A 36 0.61 3.05 -14.62
N LYS A 37 0.08 2.03 -13.96
CA LYS A 37 -1.28 1.51 -14.10
C LYS A 37 -1.73 0.92 -12.78
N ARG A 38 -3.02 1.04 -12.48
CA ARG A 38 -3.70 0.54 -11.29
C ARG A 38 -5.10 0.09 -11.68
N THR A 39 -5.62 -0.94 -11.03
CA THR A 39 -7.02 -1.35 -11.17
C THR A 39 -7.48 -2.08 -9.90
N ASP A 40 -8.72 -1.80 -9.50
CA ASP A 40 -9.50 -2.44 -8.44
C ASP A 40 -10.60 -3.35 -9.00
N SER A 41 -10.60 -3.61 -10.32
CA SER A 41 -11.71 -4.28 -10.99
C SER A 41 -11.91 -5.72 -10.46
N GLU A 42 -13.16 -6.04 -10.14
CA GLU A 42 -13.60 -7.38 -9.72
C GLU A 42 -13.33 -8.48 -10.76
N ASN A 43 -13.06 -8.09 -12.02
CA ASN A 43 -12.67 -9.01 -13.08
C ASN A 43 -11.28 -9.61 -12.84
N PHE A 44 -10.39 -8.87 -12.16
CA PHE A 44 -9.01 -9.26 -11.89
C PHE A 44 -8.76 -9.62 -10.42
N ILE A 45 -9.55 -9.07 -9.51
CA ILE A 45 -9.39 -9.28 -8.07
C ILE A 45 -10.67 -9.90 -7.53
N LYS A 46 -10.55 -11.10 -6.95
CA LYS A 46 -11.65 -11.78 -6.27
C LYS A 46 -11.30 -11.90 -4.80
N LEU A 47 -12.07 -11.24 -3.94
CA LEU A 47 -11.92 -11.32 -2.49
C LEU A 47 -13.02 -12.20 -1.89
N GLN A 48 -12.63 -13.10 -0.99
CA GLN A 48 -13.55 -13.90 -0.20
C GLN A 48 -13.19 -13.76 1.27
N VAL A 49 -14.19 -13.56 2.13
CA VAL A 49 -13.97 -13.21 3.54
C VAL A 49 -14.56 -14.28 4.45
N TYR A 50 -13.72 -14.85 5.33
CA TYR A 50 -14.15 -15.68 6.45
C TYR A 50 -14.03 -14.87 7.75
N LYS A 51 -15.14 -14.69 8.46
CA LYS A 51 -15.16 -13.98 9.75
C LYS A 51 -14.88 -14.94 10.89
N VAL A 52 -13.76 -14.75 11.58
CA VAL A 52 -13.40 -15.58 12.73
C VAL A 52 -14.29 -15.25 13.93
N PRO A 53 -14.98 -16.23 14.53
CA PRO A 53 -15.84 -15.99 15.69
C PRO A 53 -15.01 -15.69 16.96
N GLN A 54 -15.62 -14.95 17.89
CA GLN A 54 -15.13 -14.78 19.28
C GLN A 54 -13.73 -14.14 19.42
N LEU A 55 -13.28 -13.35 18.44
CA LEU A 55 -11.98 -12.67 18.46
C LEU A 55 -10.77 -13.62 18.59
N LEU A 56 -10.95 -14.89 18.23
CA LEU A 56 -9.87 -15.86 18.23
C LEU A 56 -8.88 -15.55 17.10
N ARG A 57 -7.60 -15.85 17.32
CA ARG A 57 -6.65 -16.07 16.23
C ARG A 57 -6.68 -17.55 15.92
N ILE A 58 -7.12 -17.88 14.71
CA ILE A 58 -7.14 -19.26 14.23
C ILE A 58 -5.87 -19.54 13.44
N THR A 59 -5.46 -20.80 13.42
CA THR A 59 -4.34 -21.25 12.61
C THR A 59 -4.70 -21.23 11.13
N PHE A 60 -3.67 -21.25 10.27
CA PHE A 60 -3.87 -21.39 8.83
C PHE A 60 -4.74 -22.61 8.47
N GLU A 61 -4.47 -23.78 9.09
CA GLU A 61 -5.20 -25.02 8.86
C GLU A 61 -6.70 -24.91 9.16
N GLU A 62 -7.07 -24.05 10.10
CA GLU A 62 -8.46 -23.78 10.47
C GLU A 62 -9.10 -22.75 9.53
N ALA A 63 -8.34 -21.73 9.11
CA ALA A 63 -8.82 -20.70 8.20
C ALA A 63 -9.26 -21.29 6.85
N ILE A 64 -8.46 -22.17 6.25
CA ILE A 64 -8.75 -22.76 4.94
C ILE A 64 -9.98 -23.68 4.92
N ARG A 65 -10.51 -24.08 6.09
CA ARG A 65 -11.73 -24.90 6.22
C ARG A 65 -13.01 -24.06 6.19
N GLY A 66 -12.92 -22.73 6.07
CA GLY A 66 -14.06 -21.83 5.96
C GLY A 66 -14.86 -22.03 4.67
N ASN A 67 -16.15 -21.68 4.69
CA ASN A 67 -16.98 -21.64 3.48
C ASN A 67 -16.74 -20.30 2.76
N TYR A 68 -16.22 -20.36 1.53
CA TYR A 68 -15.95 -19.21 0.68
C TYR A 68 -16.85 -19.23 -0.56
N GLU A 69 -17.51 -18.10 -0.88
CA GLU A 69 -18.46 -18.01 -2.00
C GLU A 69 -17.81 -17.42 -3.27
N PRO A 70 -17.87 -18.09 -4.44
CA PRO A 70 -17.14 -17.66 -5.65
C PRO A 70 -17.91 -16.69 -6.59
N ALA A 71 -17.15 -15.91 -7.36
CA ALA A 71 -17.63 -15.09 -8.48
C ALA A 71 -17.41 -15.80 -9.85
N LYS A 72 -18.37 -15.68 -10.77
CA LYS A 72 -18.61 -16.55 -11.96
C LYS A 72 -17.75 -16.22 -13.21
N ARG A 73 -17.93 -17.03 -14.27
CA ARG A 73 -17.07 -17.28 -15.45
C ARG A 73 -17.55 -16.50 -16.70
N GLY A 74 -16.67 -15.85 -17.46
CA GLY A 74 -17.05 -15.27 -18.78
C GLY A 74 -16.14 -14.20 -19.42
N ASP A 75 -15.14 -13.65 -18.74
CA ASP A 75 -14.48 -12.42 -19.23
C ASP A 75 -13.26 -12.67 -20.13
N SER A 76 -13.07 -11.75 -21.09
CA SER A 76 -11.94 -11.68 -22.02
C SER A 76 -11.16 -10.38 -21.76
N PHE A 77 -9.83 -10.42 -21.81
CA PHE A 77 -8.97 -9.48 -21.08
C PHE A 77 -8.01 -8.66 -21.97
N GLY A 78 -7.68 -7.44 -21.51
CA GLY A 78 -6.55 -6.60 -21.93
C GLY A 78 -6.12 -5.68 -20.76
N PRO A 79 -5.09 -4.80 -20.88
CA PRO A 79 -4.00 -4.68 -21.86
C PRO A 79 -2.80 -5.60 -21.53
N ASN A 80 -1.69 -5.57 -22.28
CA ASN A 80 -0.47 -6.36 -22.03
C ASN A 80 0.28 -5.85 -20.77
N TRP A 81 0.28 -6.61 -19.66
CA TRP A 81 1.13 -6.38 -18.47
C TRP A 81 2.48 -7.11 -18.58
N LYS A 82 2.63 -7.91 -19.66
CA LYS A 82 3.76 -8.80 -19.89
C LYS A 82 5.10 -8.09 -19.75
N GLY A 83 5.99 -8.68 -18.94
CA GLY A 83 7.34 -8.21 -18.65
C GLY A 83 7.43 -7.18 -17.53
N GLU A 84 6.31 -6.70 -16.98
CA GLU A 84 6.30 -5.75 -15.87
C GLU A 84 6.24 -6.46 -14.51
N GLU A 85 6.74 -5.77 -13.47
CA GLU A 85 6.47 -6.13 -12.09
C GLU A 85 5.02 -5.78 -11.76
N VAL A 86 4.37 -6.65 -11.01
CA VAL A 86 2.97 -6.51 -10.62
C VAL A 86 2.87 -6.65 -9.10
N GLN A 87 2.19 -5.69 -8.48
CA GLN A 87 2.00 -5.61 -7.05
C GLN A 87 0.52 -5.67 -6.70
N PHE A 88 0.19 -6.40 -5.63
CA PHE A 88 -1.07 -6.32 -4.92
C PHE A 88 -0.96 -5.22 -3.87
N LEU A 89 -1.87 -4.25 -3.89
CA LEU A 89 -1.95 -3.17 -2.92
C LEU A 89 -3.14 -3.40 -2.01
N TRP A 90 -2.93 -3.41 -0.71
CA TRP A 90 -3.98 -3.61 0.29
C TRP A 90 -3.83 -2.63 1.46
N ASN A 91 -4.90 -1.93 1.80
CA ASN A 91 -4.98 -1.06 2.96
C ASN A 91 -6.36 -1.16 3.61
N ALA A 92 -6.41 -1.64 4.85
CA ALA A 92 -7.61 -1.58 5.68
C ALA A 92 -7.38 -0.87 7.03
N ASN A 93 -6.34 -0.02 7.11
CA ASN A 93 -5.95 0.73 8.31
C ASN A 93 -5.63 -0.13 9.54
N ASN A 94 -5.18 -1.36 9.33
CA ASN A 94 -4.83 -2.33 10.34
C ASN A 94 -3.66 -3.22 9.90
N GLU A 95 -3.34 -4.23 10.70
CA GLU A 95 -2.31 -5.21 10.38
C GLU A 95 -2.84 -6.35 9.51
N GLY A 96 -2.01 -6.81 8.58
CA GLY A 96 -2.28 -7.97 7.72
C GLY A 96 -1.07 -8.90 7.59
N MET A 97 -1.31 -10.16 7.23
CA MET A 97 -0.28 -11.12 6.86
C MET A 97 -0.70 -11.87 5.59
N ILE A 98 0.19 -11.89 4.60
CA ILE A 98 0.05 -12.71 3.40
C ILE A 98 0.58 -14.11 3.69
N TRP A 99 -0.20 -15.11 3.35
CA TRP A 99 0.11 -16.53 3.47
C TRP A 99 -0.03 -17.20 2.11
N THR A 100 0.85 -18.14 1.79
CA THR A 100 0.64 -19.05 0.66
C THR A 100 -0.55 -19.98 0.91
N VAL A 101 -1.01 -20.67 -0.14
CA VAL A 101 -2.10 -21.65 -0.04
C VAL A 101 -1.76 -22.89 0.79
N ASP A 102 -0.48 -23.16 1.02
CA ASP A 102 0.03 -24.23 1.89
C ASP A 102 0.34 -23.75 3.32
N GLY A 103 0.12 -22.47 3.63
CA GLY A 103 0.22 -21.94 4.98
C GLY A 103 1.59 -21.40 5.39
N THR A 104 2.45 -21.13 4.41
CA THR A 104 3.72 -20.45 4.65
C THR A 104 3.50 -18.94 4.73
N PRO A 105 3.92 -18.26 5.82
CA PRO A 105 3.83 -16.81 5.91
C PRO A 105 4.82 -16.16 4.94
N LEU A 106 4.37 -15.16 4.21
CA LEU A 106 5.17 -14.45 3.20
C LEU A 106 5.50 -13.04 3.64
N GLN A 107 4.48 -12.26 4.02
CA GLN A 107 4.66 -10.83 4.20
C GLN A 107 3.64 -10.19 5.14
N GLY A 108 4.13 -9.47 6.16
CA GLY A 108 3.32 -8.56 6.96
C GLY A 108 2.97 -7.27 6.22
N LEU A 109 1.76 -6.78 6.44
CA LEU A 109 1.21 -5.53 5.91
C LEU A 109 0.78 -4.63 7.07
N THR A 110 1.00 -3.34 6.92
CA THR A 110 0.62 -2.30 7.87
C THR A 110 -0.13 -1.22 7.09
N GLY A 111 -1.44 -1.14 7.32
CA GLY A 111 -2.31 -0.14 6.71
C GLY A 111 -2.12 1.26 7.29
N GLY A 112 -2.98 2.20 6.90
CA GLY A 112 -2.94 3.57 7.39
C GLY A 112 -2.14 4.53 6.52
N GLY A 113 -1.99 5.76 7.03
CA GLY A 113 -1.28 6.85 6.36
C GLY A 113 0.10 7.16 6.92
N GLY A 114 0.54 6.44 7.96
CA GLY A 114 1.79 6.68 8.69
C GLY A 114 3.05 6.35 7.89
N ASN A 115 4.21 6.70 8.45
CA ASN A 115 5.53 6.44 7.84
C ASN A 115 5.93 4.95 7.89
N ASP A 116 5.25 4.20 8.74
CA ASP A 116 5.33 2.76 8.96
C ASP A 116 4.42 1.95 8.02
N ARG A 117 3.65 2.66 7.16
CA ARG A 117 2.76 2.06 6.15
C ARG A 117 3.52 1.10 5.24
N ARG A 118 2.97 -0.10 5.08
CA ARG A 118 3.43 -1.12 4.13
C ARG A 118 2.23 -1.86 3.54
N VAL A 119 1.86 -1.50 2.33
CA VAL A 119 0.58 -1.91 1.71
C VAL A 119 0.78 -2.72 0.44
N GLU A 120 2.00 -2.81 -0.05
CA GLU A 120 2.38 -3.44 -1.30
C GLU A 120 2.94 -4.84 -1.08
N TYR A 121 2.46 -5.80 -1.87
CA TYR A 121 2.99 -7.16 -1.96
C TYR A 121 3.30 -7.49 -3.43
N ILE A 122 4.52 -7.92 -3.72
CA ILE A 122 4.92 -8.24 -5.10
C ILE A 122 4.34 -9.60 -5.48
N LEU A 123 3.47 -9.63 -6.49
CA LEU A 123 2.91 -10.87 -7.06
C LEU A 123 3.93 -11.54 -7.99
N THR A 124 4.57 -10.74 -8.84
CA THR A 124 5.63 -11.20 -9.74
C THR A 124 6.52 -10.02 -10.14
N HIS A 125 7.80 -10.28 -10.33
CA HIS A 125 8.74 -9.30 -10.88
C HIS A 125 8.64 -9.17 -12.41
N GLN A 126 8.10 -10.19 -13.09
CA GLN A 126 7.95 -10.23 -14.54
C GLN A 126 6.70 -11.02 -14.90
N SER A 127 5.60 -10.34 -15.18
CA SER A 127 4.37 -11.03 -15.56
C SER A 127 4.45 -11.61 -16.97
N ASN A 128 3.81 -12.75 -17.19
CA ASN A 128 3.61 -13.31 -18.52
C ASN A 128 2.27 -12.88 -19.13
N GLY A 129 1.35 -12.39 -18.30
CA GLY A 129 -0.04 -12.10 -18.65
C GLY A 129 -0.91 -13.36 -18.61
N GLY A 130 -2.07 -13.27 -17.96
CA GLY A 130 -2.99 -14.40 -17.77
C GLY A 130 -2.66 -15.31 -16.57
N GLU A 131 -1.61 -15.00 -15.83
CA GLU A 131 -1.26 -15.68 -14.58
C GLU A 131 -2.35 -15.44 -13.52
N SER A 132 -2.61 -16.45 -12.69
CA SER A 132 -3.50 -16.35 -11.54
C SER A 132 -2.68 -16.56 -10.28
N PHE A 133 -2.87 -15.67 -9.30
CA PHE A 133 -2.22 -15.74 -8.00
C PHE A 133 -3.29 -16.02 -6.95
N GLU A 134 -3.06 -17.02 -6.12
CA GLU A 134 -3.92 -17.39 -5.01
C GLU A 134 -3.10 -17.38 -3.73
N PHE A 135 -3.61 -16.71 -2.70
CA PHE A 135 -2.99 -16.58 -1.39
C PHE A 135 -4.06 -16.19 -0.37
N TYR A 136 -3.76 -16.37 0.91
CA TYR A 136 -4.61 -15.92 2.00
C TYR A 136 -4.08 -14.62 2.59
N LEU A 137 -4.99 -13.74 2.98
CA LEU A 137 -4.67 -12.52 3.73
C LEU A 137 -5.35 -12.64 5.10
N GLU A 138 -4.55 -12.83 6.14
CA GLU A 138 -5.01 -12.73 7.52
C GLU A 138 -5.08 -11.24 7.87
N MET A 139 -6.28 -10.75 8.18
CA MET A 139 -6.52 -9.36 8.57
C MET A 139 -6.80 -9.30 10.08
N ALA A 140 -5.87 -8.73 10.84
CA ALA A 140 -6.07 -8.51 12.27
C ALA A 140 -6.71 -7.14 12.49
N CYS A 141 -7.89 -7.08 13.11
CA CYS A 141 -8.61 -5.81 13.38
C CYS A 141 -7.97 -5.03 14.54
N ASN A 142 -6.70 -4.67 14.38
CA ASN A 142 -5.96 -3.77 15.24
C ASN A 142 -4.89 -3.02 14.42
N GLY A 143 -4.54 -1.80 14.86
CA GLY A 143 -3.34 -1.15 14.34
C GLY A 143 -2.07 -1.73 14.96
N MET A 144 -0.90 -1.29 14.47
CA MET A 144 0.42 -1.65 15.00
C MET A 144 0.54 -1.51 16.53
N PHE A 145 -0.07 -0.45 17.07
CA PHE A 145 -0.07 -0.14 18.51
C PHE A 145 -1.41 -0.47 19.20
N GLY A 146 -2.20 -1.36 18.61
CA GLY A 146 -3.49 -1.79 19.15
C GLY A 146 -4.66 -0.84 18.84
N ASN A 147 -5.66 -0.84 19.72
CA ASN A 147 -6.97 -0.20 19.49
C ASN A 147 -7.28 0.94 20.47
N GLY A 148 -6.29 1.69 20.96
CA GLY A 148 -6.53 2.75 21.94
C GLY A 148 -7.59 3.79 21.49
N LEU A 149 -8.58 4.05 22.36
CA LEU A 149 -9.65 5.02 22.10
C LEU A 149 -9.09 6.45 22.18
N ASN A 150 -9.10 7.19 21.07
CA ASN A 150 -8.63 8.58 21.00
C ASN A 150 -7.19 8.80 21.51
N GLY A 151 -6.31 7.79 21.40
CA GLY A 151 -4.91 7.92 21.80
C GLY A 151 -4.16 6.59 21.77
N LEU A 152 -2.85 6.65 21.58
CA LEU A 152 -1.99 5.45 21.44
C LEU A 152 -1.88 4.62 22.71
N ILE A 153 -1.90 5.27 23.88
CA ILE A 153 -1.73 4.62 25.20
C ILE A 153 -3.03 4.48 25.99
N ASN A 154 -4.15 4.84 25.38
CA ASN A 154 -5.45 4.77 26.03
C ASN A 154 -5.97 3.32 26.06
N PRO A 155 -6.92 3.00 26.95
CA PRO A 155 -7.61 1.72 26.93
C PRO A 155 -8.15 1.38 25.53
N PRO A 156 -8.10 0.09 25.11
CA PRO A 156 -8.63 -0.33 23.82
C PRO A 156 -10.12 -0.02 23.66
N ASP A 157 -10.50 0.49 22.49
CA ASP A 157 -11.89 0.63 22.07
C ASP A 157 -12.44 -0.73 21.62
N PRO A 158 -13.41 -1.32 22.33
CA PRO A 158 -14.03 -2.59 21.95
C PRO A 158 -14.88 -2.48 20.68
N ASN A 159 -15.21 -1.27 20.23
CA ASN A 159 -16.09 -1.00 19.10
C ASN A 159 -15.35 -0.33 17.93
N LYS A 160 -14.03 -0.51 17.83
CA LYS A 160 -13.25 0.02 16.72
C LYS A 160 -13.51 -0.79 15.44
N TYR A 161 -13.93 -0.09 14.39
CA TYR A 161 -14.12 -0.66 13.06
C TYR A 161 -12.99 -0.25 12.12
N PHE A 162 -12.69 -1.14 11.18
CA PHE A 162 -11.69 -0.95 10.15
C PHE A 162 -12.36 -1.07 8.79
N THR A 163 -11.99 -0.17 7.88
CA THR A 163 -12.55 -0.09 6.53
C THR A 163 -11.48 -0.48 5.55
N LEU A 164 -11.82 -1.36 4.61
CA LEU A 164 -10.98 -1.67 3.47
C LEU A 164 -10.99 -0.48 2.50
N GLU A 165 -9.91 0.31 2.52
CA GLU A 165 -9.78 1.53 1.72
C GLU A 165 -9.10 1.30 0.37
N GLN A 166 -8.26 0.27 0.29
CA GLN A 166 -7.51 -0.03 -0.94
C GLN A 166 -7.44 -1.54 -1.13
N VAL A 167 -7.88 -2.00 -2.30
CA VAL A 167 -7.50 -3.30 -2.86
C VAL A 167 -7.33 -3.15 -4.36
N GLU A 168 -6.10 -3.26 -4.82
CA GLU A 168 -5.76 -3.02 -6.22
C GLU A 168 -4.63 -3.93 -6.68
N ILE A 169 -4.52 -4.09 -8.00
CA ILE A 169 -3.32 -4.56 -8.66
C ILE A 169 -2.70 -3.37 -9.39
N ALA A 170 -1.38 -3.21 -9.24
CA ALA A 170 -0.66 -2.07 -9.75
C ALA A 170 0.67 -2.46 -10.42
N ILE A 171 1.07 -1.64 -11.40
CA ILE A 171 2.42 -1.67 -11.98
C ILE A 171 3.22 -0.51 -11.39
N PRO A 172 4.20 -0.77 -10.51
CA PRO A 172 5.03 0.29 -9.95
C PRO A 172 5.87 0.95 -11.05
N ASN A 173 5.92 2.28 -11.03
CA ASN A 173 6.88 3.04 -11.82
C ASN A 173 8.20 3.12 -11.07
N LYS A 174 9.06 2.09 -11.25
CA LYS A 174 10.33 1.97 -10.52
C LYS A 174 11.21 3.22 -10.60
N LYS A 175 11.23 3.92 -11.74
CA LYS A 175 12.00 5.16 -11.90
C LYS A 175 11.44 6.30 -11.05
N ALA A 176 10.11 6.44 -10.97
CA ALA A 176 9.49 7.45 -10.11
C ALA A 176 9.69 7.14 -8.63
N TRP A 177 9.64 5.85 -8.24
CA TRP A 177 9.96 5.42 -6.88
C TRP A 177 11.42 5.70 -6.50
N GLN A 178 12.36 5.38 -7.39
CA GLN A 178 13.78 5.70 -7.18
C GLN A 178 13.98 7.22 -7.02
N LEU A 179 13.39 8.01 -7.94
CA LEU A 179 13.44 9.47 -7.85
C LEU A 179 12.83 9.98 -6.55
N LEU A 180 11.75 9.37 -6.07
CA LEU A 180 11.13 9.76 -4.81
C LEU A 180 12.10 9.59 -3.65
N TYR A 181 12.75 8.43 -3.55
CA TYR A 181 13.70 8.19 -2.46
C TYR A 181 14.92 9.12 -2.55
N ASP A 182 15.49 9.28 -3.75
CA ASP A 182 16.60 10.21 -3.97
C ASP A 182 16.21 11.64 -3.59
N PHE A 183 15.02 12.09 -4.02
CA PHE A 183 14.52 13.43 -3.75
C PHE A 183 14.23 13.66 -2.26
N GLN A 184 13.63 12.67 -1.58
CA GLN A 184 13.36 12.72 -0.15
C GLN A 184 14.67 12.88 0.64
N ILE A 185 15.69 12.07 0.33
CA ILE A 185 17.00 12.14 0.98
C ILE A 185 17.64 13.51 0.76
N ILE A 186 17.64 14.01 -0.48
CA ILE A 186 18.23 15.32 -0.79
C ILE A 186 17.48 16.45 -0.08
N LEU A 187 16.15 16.40 -0.05
CA LEU A 187 15.33 17.41 0.59
C LEU A 187 15.52 17.40 2.12
N ASP A 188 15.59 16.23 2.73
CA ASP A 188 15.82 16.09 4.16
C ASP A 188 17.23 16.58 4.52
N ILE A 189 18.26 16.27 3.72
CA ILE A 189 19.60 16.87 3.86
C ILE A 189 19.52 18.40 3.80
N ALA A 190 18.80 18.95 2.81
CA ALA A 190 18.68 20.38 2.65
C ALA A 190 17.92 21.07 3.80
N LYS A 191 17.00 20.36 4.46
CA LYS A 191 16.22 20.84 5.60
C LYS A 191 17.00 20.79 6.91
N GLU A 192 17.65 19.67 7.17
CA GLU A 192 18.18 19.30 8.48
C GLU A 192 19.66 19.63 8.67
N LEU A 193 20.45 19.72 7.59
CA LEU A 193 21.84 20.16 7.74
C LEU A 193 21.92 21.63 8.15
N PRO A 194 22.95 22.01 8.93
CA PRO A 194 23.10 23.39 9.35
C PRO A 194 23.43 24.31 8.15
N HIS A 195 23.19 25.61 8.33
CA HIS A 195 23.18 26.61 7.25
C HIS A 195 24.55 27.20 6.92
N ASP A 196 25.61 26.65 7.50
CA ASP A 196 26.97 27.19 7.57
C ASP A 196 27.85 26.86 6.35
#